data_AF-A0A9W9JQQ7-F1
#
_entry.id   AF-A0A9W9JQQ7-F1
#
_cell.length_a   1.000
_cell.length_b   1.000
_cell.length_c   1.000
_cell.angle_alpha   90.00
_cell.angle_beta   90.00
_cell.angle_gamma   90.00
#
_symmetry.space_group_name_H-M   'P 1'
#
loop_
_entity.id
_entity.type
_entity.pdbx_description
1 polymer ?
#
loop_
_entity_poly.entity_id
_entity_poly.type
_entity_poly.pdbx_seq_one_letter_code
_entity_poly.pdbx_strand_id
1 'polypeptide(L)'
;MVDISLVDDSYVLHRSFFVPTKDGAIWAITFTTYGGTILTAGISVILTLVFVQLWDFICFIAIVLPGATTRRRHLALVTLWNSNDSWFAFKELAKYALHYFGSQSDFVYGFIFCTLAFIIYGGSLSLGIVGPSLMQVGTVAPARPSAVYYPSSAQDTAAALAKYGILSPANLRALGSVDASIGTLADSVNIGQPVLLGQVGGENIYQYSYTYSLTGIDIGLQHGSDLALNATGSCTTEYGWISKASNANVDVYQLWDDASQEVAVPINPYALQDAPKATFAFHPNAANQSIETGNISFAIVAWSAHRASIKQGGDPWYETEVRTENISVPFDAAFWIKRSRPALSCWQHDSWTYGSQNVTNIYGLRGLKGMKIKPALLSVLESALNVPVVVNLGNGAGLSALKSASTSPNGAINAEVSSISDDLKRLILGSFVLTRNVLLDTTTYQAGSGLNNIMQDENGDPLDGAGDFVLSSPNFQTFSLVGIIVLCVVFVTLFIINILLHQFLRLYTEKKPGGKAEKKMRLFKALPAAQLFRRVYEPKDQVDTEWPCSDDFPSKKDKTEFRVDKCSEEKPCNGHISGELPEPEPAAQINEENSATELSTGKEKTTVDVQQTHVVQD
;
A
#
# COMPACT_ATOMS: atom_id res chain seq x y z
N MET A 1 -1.71 -6.78 13.54
CA MET A 1 -1.13 -5.43 13.62
C MET A 1 -1.52 -4.90 14.98
N VAL A 2 -0.56 -4.76 15.91
CA VAL A 2 -0.83 -4.13 17.22
C VAL A 2 -0.94 -2.62 16.95
N ASP A 3 -2.06 -2.02 17.36
CA ASP A 3 -2.31 -0.59 17.20
C ASP A 3 -1.42 0.18 18.19
N ILE A 4 -0.21 0.52 17.74
CA ILE A 4 0.69 1.40 18.48
C ILE A 4 0.13 2.81 18.23
N SER A 5 -0.64 3.35 19.18
CA SER A 5 -0.98 4.76 19.19
C SER A 5 0.32 5.56 19.34
N LEU A 6 0.92 5.94 18.21
CA LEU A 6 2.10 6.80 18.17
C LEU A 6 1.77 8.10 18.91
N VAL A 7 2.68 8.55 19.76
CA VAL A 7 2.56 9.86 20.42
C VAL A 7 2.59 10.92 19.33
N ASP A 8 1.71 11.94 19.39
CA ASP A 8 1.59 12.99 18.35
C ASP A 8 2.91 13.73 18.02
N ASP A 9 3.92 13.59 18.87
CA ASP A 9 5.25 14.16 18.69
C ASP A 9 6.29 13.25 18.03
N SER A 10 5.99 11.99 17.74
CA SER A 10 6.99 11.04 17.19
C SER A 10 7.18 11.13 15.68
N TYR A 11 6.34 11.89 14.98
CA TYR A 11 6.31 11.98 13.52
C TYR A 11 6.18 13.43 13.02
N VAL A 12 6.41 13.62 11.72
CA VAL A 12 6.27 14.90 11.02
C VAL A 12 5.23 14.78 9.91
N LEU A 13 4.22 15.63 9.93
CA LEU A 13 3.21 15.74 8.87
C LEU A 13 3.47 16.95 7.98
N HIS A 14 2.81 16.99 6.81
CA HIS A 14 2.86 18.10 5.85
C HIS A 14 4.26 18.46 5.32
N ARG A 15 5.24 17.57 5.50
CA ARG A 15 6.59 17.70 4.97
C ARG A 15 6.82 16.62 3.92
N SER A 16 7.49 16.97 2.84
CA SER A 16 7.86 16.00 1.81
C SER A 16 8.96 15.08 2.31
N PHE A 17 8.88 13.80 1.98
CA PHE A 17 9.87 12.78 2.34
C PHE A 17 9.84 11.65 1.31
N PHE A 18 10.67 10.63 1.50
CA PHE A 18 10.72 9.47 0.62
C PHE A 18 10.13 8.24 1.29
N VAL A 19 9.08 7.68 0.69
CA VAL A 19 8.47 6.44 1.15
C VAL A 19 9.23 5.26 0.54
N PRO A 20 9.77 4.34 1.36
CA PRO A 20 10.44 3.16 0.82
C PRO A 20 9.42 2.19 0.23
N THR A 21 9.60 1.82 -1.04
CA THR A 21 8.83 0.77 -1.71
C THR A 21 9.76 -0.22 -2.41
N LYS A 22 9.22 -1.38 -2.80
CA LYS A 22 9.99 -2.44 -3.47
C LYS A 22 10.61 -1.97 -4.79
N ASP A 23 9.92 -1.06 -5.49
CA ASP A 23 10.35 -0.50 -6.76
C ASP A 23 11.25 0.74 -6.61
N GLY A 24 11.56 1.12 -5.37
CA GLY A 24 12.39 2.29 -5.03
C GLY A 24 11.67 3.29 -4.13
N ALA A 25 12.34 4.40 -3.84
CA ALA A 25 11.81 5.41 -2.94
C ALA A 25 10.86 6.36 -3.68
N ILE A 26 9.62 6.51 -3.21
CA ILE A 26 8.60 7.39 -3.79
C ILE A 26 8.58 8.72 -3.05
N TRP A 27 8.69 9.84 -3.78
CA TRP A 27 8.58 11.17 -3.18
C TRP A 27 7.13 11.49 -2.82
N ALA A 28 6.88 11.71 -1.53
CA ALA A 28 5.55 11.73 -0.98
C ALA A 28 5.38 12.80 0.12
N ILE A 29 4.13 13.00 0.52
CA ILE A 29 3.72 13.89 1.61
C ILE A 29 2.63 13.20 2.43
N THR A 30 2.66 13.37 3.75
CA THR A 30 1.71 12.73 4.67
C THR A 30 0.80 13.75 5.35
N PHE A 31 -0.47 13.37 5.49
CA PHE A 31 -1.51 14.12 6.16
C PHE A 31 -2.16 13.27 7.25
N THR A 32 -2.85 13.91 8.19
CA THR A 32 -3.79 13.20 9.08
C THR A 32 -4.90 12.52 8.27
N THR A 33 -5.56 11.50 8.81
CA THR A 33 -6.70 10.84 8.12
C THR A 33 -7.77 11.83 7.65
N TYR A 34 -8.07 12.86 8.46
CA TYR A 34 -8.99 13.93 8.09
C TYR A 34 -8.47 14.77 6.92
N GLY A 35 -7.22 15.25 7.00
CA GLY A 35 -6.59 16.01 5.92
C GLY A 35 -6.44 15.21 4.63
N GLY A 36 -6.12 13.92 4.72
CA GLY A 36 -6.03 13.01 3.61
C GLY A 36 -7.36 12.76 2.90
N THR A 37 -8.46 12.73 3.67
CA THR A 37 -9.82 12.62 3.12
C THR A 37 -10.22 13.89 2.34
N ILE A 38 -9.88 15.08 2.86
CA ILE A 38 -10.08 16.35 2.15
C ILE A 38 -9.26 16.38 0.86
N LEU A 39 -7.99 15.98 0.92
CA LEU A 39 -7.12 15.93 -0.25
C LEU A 39 -7.64 14.93 -1.30
N THR A 40 -8.11 13.76 -0.85
CA THR A 40 -8.75 12.75 -1.70
C THR A 40 -9.96 13.30 -2.43
N ALA A 41 -10.84 14.02 -1.73
CA ALA A 41 -11.97 14.70 -2.34
C ALA A 41 -11.52 15.78 -3.35
N GLY A 42 -10.50 16.57 -3.02
CA GLY A 42 -9.94 17.57 -3.93
C GLY A 42 -9.34 16.96 -5.21
N ILE A 43 -8.59 15.86 -5.08
CA ILE A 43 -8.02 15.10 -6.21
C ILE A 43 -9.15 14.56 -7.09
N SER A 44 -10.19 13.99 -6.49
CA SER A 44 -11.37 13.48 -7.20
C SER A 44 -12.02 14.57 -8.05
N VAL A 45 -12.25 15.76 -7.48
CA VAL A 45 -12.80 16.91 -8.20
C VAL A 45 -11.90 17.36 -9.35
N ILE A 46 -10.59 17.47 -9.12
CA ILE A 46 -9.62 17.86 -10.17
C ILE A 46 -9.63 16.84 -11.31
N LEU A 47 -9.66 15.54 -11.01
CA LEU A 47 -9.76 14.48 -12.02
C LEU A 47 -11.05 14.60 -12.84
N THR A 48 -12.21 14.82 -12.20
CA THR A 48 -13.46 15.04 -12.92
C THR A 48 -13.37 16.27 -13.83
N LEU A 49 -12.78 17.38 -13.36
CA LEU A 49 -12.58 18.57 -14.17
C LEU A 49 -11.63 18.31 -15.35
N VAL A 50 -10.56 17.54 -15.18
CA VAL A 50 -9.66 17.12 -16.28
C VAL A 50 -10.45 16.44 -17.39
N PHE A 51 -11.37 15.53 -17.05
CA PHE A 51 -12.19 14.84 -18.05
C PHE A 51 -13.22 15.74 -18.73
N VAL A 52 -13.80 16.71 -18.01
CA VAL A 52 -14.67 17.74 -18.62
C VAL A 52 -13.86 18.55 -19.65
N GLN A 53 -12.68 19.02 -19.28
CA GLN A 53 -11.81 19.77 -20.19
C GLN A 53 -11.36 18.92 -21.39
N LEU A 54 -11.07 17.63 -21.17
CA LEU A 54 -10.72 16.70 -22.24
C LEU A 54 -11.90 16.45 -23.20
N TRP A 55 -13.13 16.38 -22.68
CA TRP A 55 -14.34 16.27 -23.50
C TRP A 55 -14.53 17.49 -24.41
N ASP A 56 -14.40 18.70 -23.86
CA ASP A 56 -14.50 19.95 -24.64
C ASP A 56 -13.46 19.97 -25.78
N PHE A 57 -12.25 19.50 -25.48
CA PHE A 57 -11.17 19.40 -26.47
C PHE A 57 -11.50 18.39 -27.59
N ILE A 58 -12.07 17.22 -27.24
CA ILE A 58 -12.53 16.24 -28.23
C ILE A 58 -13.65 16.82 -29.11
N CYS A 59 -14.59 17.56 -28.51
CA CYS A 59 -15.66 18.24 -29.25
C CYS A 59 -15.11 19.27 -30.23
N PHE A 60 -14.10 20.04 -29.81
CA PHE A 60 -13.41 20.98 -30.68
C PHE A 60 -12.76 20.27 -31.88
N ILE A 61 -12.04 19.17 -31.66
CA ILE A 61 -11.41 18.38 -32.73
C ILE A 61 -12.47 17.85 -33.71
N ALA A 62 -13.59 17.33 -33.19
CA ALA A 62 -14.68 16.79 -34.00
C ALA A 62 -15.19 17.82 -35.02
N ILE A 63 -15.36 19.08 -34.60
CA ILE A 63 -15.85 20.17 -35.46
C ILE A 63 -14.79 20.64 -36.46
N VAL A 64 -13.52 20.66 -36.08
CA VAL A 64 -12.43 21.04 -37.00
C VAL A 64 -12.19 19.97 -38.07
N LEU A 65 -12.48 18.69 -37.76
CA LEU A 65 -12.29 17.53 -38.63
C LEU A 65 -13.61 16.79 -38.90
N PRO A 66 -14.60 17.43 -39.55
CA PRO A 66 -15.93 16.83 -39.76
C PRO A 66 -15.91 15.64 -40.73
N GLY A 67 -14.86 15.49 -41.54
CA GLY A 67 -14.70 14.41 -42.52
C GLY A 67 -15.56 14.56 -43.78
N ALA A 68 -16.89 14.57 -43.62
CA ALA A 68 -17.87 14.67 -44.71
C ALA A 68 -18.73 15.95 -44.60
N THR A 69 -19.18 16.49 -45.73
CA THR A 69 -20.03 17.70 -45.80
C THR A 69 -21.53 17.39 -45.82
N THR A 70 -21.93 16.14 -45.59
CA THR A 70 -23.34 15.73 -45.63
C THR A 70 -24.13 16.31 -44.45
N ARG A 71 -25.43 16.54 -44.67
CA ARG A 71 -26.39 16.95 -43.64
C ARG A 71 -26.39 15.99 -42.44
N ARG A 72 -26.34 14.68 -42.72
CA ARG A 72 -26.24 13.62 -41.70
C ARG A 72 -25.02 13.77 -40.78
N ARG A 73 -23.84 14.04 -41.35
CA ARG A 73 -22.62 14.27 -40.58
C ARG A 73 -22.72 15.55 -39.73
N HIS A 74 -23.35 16.59 -40.26
CA HIS A 74 -23.55 17.84 -39.53
C HIS A 74 -24.55 17.70 -38.39
N LEU A 75 -25.59 16.87 -38.56
CA LEU A 75 -26.50 16.54 -37.46
C LEU A 75 -25.75 15.89 -36.28
N ALA A 76 -24.86 14.92 -36.55
CA ALA A 76 -24.02 14.32 -35.50
C ALA A 76 -23.12 15.36 -34.80
N LEU A 77 -22.58 16.33 -35.55
CA LEU A 77 -21.78 17.43 -35.00
C LEU A 77 -22.60 18.40 -34.14
N VAL A 78 -23.82 18.74 -34.57
CA VAL A 78 -24.78 19.55 -33.79
C VAL A 78 -25.08 18.82 -32.49
N THR A 79 -25.41 17.53 -32.56
CA THR A 79 -25.69 16.71 -31.38
C THR A 79 -24.49 16.67 -30.43
N LEU A 80 -23.29 16.46 -30.96
CA LEU A 80 -22.06 16.38 -30.16
C LEU A 80 -21.73 17.71 -29.49
N TRP A 81 -21.85 18.84 -30.20
CA TRP A 81 -21.55 20.17 -29.67
C TRP A 81 -22.59 20.68 -28.65
N ASN A 82 -23.86 20.31 -28.82
CA ASN A 82 -24.93 20.69 -27.89
C ASN A 82 -25.09 19.71 -26.73
N SER A 83 -24.33 18.62 -26.70
CA SER A 83 -24.33 17.70 -25.57
C SER A 83 -23.57 18.35 -24.41
N ASN A 84 -24.30 18.74 -23.37
CA ASN A 84 -23.73 19.38 -22.18
C ASN A 84 -22.80 18.45 -21.39
N ASP A 85 -22.89 17.13 -21.59
CA ASP A 85 -22.01 16.13 -21.01
C ASP A 85 -21.74 14.95 -21.97
N SER A 86 -20.71 14.17 -21.66
CA SER A 86 -20.30 13.00 -22.45
C SER A 86 -21.30 11.83 -22.40
N TRP A 87 -22.15 11.76 -21.36
CA TRP A 87 -23.16 10.70 -21.24
C TRP A 87 -24.33 10.91 -22.20
N PHE A 88 -24.80 12.15 -22.31
CA PHE A 88 -25.81 12.58 -23.25
C PHE A 88 -25.30 12.41 -24.68
N ALA A 89 -24.05 12.84 -24.94
CA ALA A 89 -23.40 12.62 -26.24
C ALA A 89 -23.34 11.13 -26.60
N PHE A 90 -22.98 10.25 -25.65
CA PHE A 90 -22.98 8.81 -25.85
C PHE A 90 -24.36 8.29 -26.28
N LYS A 91 -25.42 8.64 -25.54
CA LYS A 91 -26.79 8.17 -25.85
C LYS A 91 -27.23 8.59 -27.25
N GLU A 92 -27.01 9.85 -27.61
CA GLU A 92 -27.47 10.38 -28.88
C GLU A 92 -26.62 9.89 -30.06
N LEU A 93 -25.31 9.74 -29.88
CA LEU A 93 -24.42 9.17 -30.91
C LEU A 93 -24.61 7.66 -31.07
N ALA A 94 -25.01 6.94 -30.01
CA ALA A 94 -25.40 5.54 -30.10
C ALA A 94 -26.66 5.36 -30.96
N LYS A 95 -27.69 6.19 -30.74
CA LYS A 95 -28.89 6.22 -31.59
C LYS A 95 -28.54 6.55 -33.04
N TYR A 96 -27.70 7.56 -33.27
CA TYR A 96 -27.20 7.93 -34.60
C TYR A 96 -26.47 6.76 -35.28
N ALA A 97 -25.53 6.11 -34.59
CA ALA A 97 -24.78 4.99 -35.13
C ALA A 97 -25.70 3.81 -35.49
N LEU A 98 -26.60 3.42 -34.58
CA LEU A 98 -27.56 2.34 -34.84
C LEU A 98 -28.49 2.67 -36.02
N HIS A 99 -28.96 3.92 -36.11
CA HIS A 99 -29.81 4.37 -37.22
C HIS A 99 -29.09 4.23 -38.55
N TYR A 100 -27.81 4.62 -38.64
CA TYR A 100 -27.01 4.53 -39.87
C TYR A 100 -26.26 3.21 -40.05
N PHE A 101 -26.63 2.15 -39.32
CA PHE A 101 -26.08 0.81 -39.51
C PHE A 101 -26.25 0.37 -40.99
N GLY A 102 -25.13 0.15 -41.68
CA GLY A 102 -25.06 -0.12 -43.13
C GLY A 102 -24.42 1.00 -43.99
N SER A 103 -24.39 2.26 -43.53
CA SER A 103 -23.59 3.33 -44.17
C SER A 103 -22.20 3.37 -43.55
N GLN A 104 -21.19 2.83 -44.24
CA GLN A 104 -19.83 2.67 -43.69
C GLN A 104 -19.24 3.97 -43.10
N SER A 105 -19.35 5.11 -43.79
CA SER A 105 -18.73 6.37 -43.34
C SER A 105 -19.45 7.06 -42.17
N ASP A 106 -20.78 6.94 -42.09
CA ASP A 106 -21.59 7.59 -41.04
C ASP A 106 -21.68 6.74 -39.80
N PHE A 107 -21.84 5.43 -39.97
CA PHE A 107 -21.77 4.45 -38.89
C PHE A 107 -20.44 4.55 -38.15
N VAL A 108 -19.31 4.49 -38.88
CA VAL A 108 -17.97 4.52 -38.27
C VAL A 108 -17.74 5.82 -37.49
N TYR A 109 -18.16 6.97 -38.03
CA TYR A 109 -18.01 8.25 -37.33
C TYR A 109 -18.84 8.32 -36.05
N GLY A 110 -20.13 7.96 -36.13
CA GLY A 110 -21.01 7.91 -34.97
C GLY A 110 -20.48 6.95 -33.90
N PHE A 111 -20.01 5.77 -34.34
CA PHE A 111 -19.45 4.75 -33.47
C PHE A 111 -18.15 5.21 -32.77
N ILE A 112 -17.23 5.88 -33.48
CA ILE A 112 -15.99 6.42 -32.90
C ILE A 112 -16.32 7.42 -31.79
N PHE A 113 -17.15 8.43 -32.07
CA PHE A 113 -17.46 9.46 -31.08
C PHE A 113 -18.37 8.94 -29.97
N CYS A 114 -19.26 7.99 -30.24
CA CYS A 114 -20.01 7.26 -29.22
C CYS A 114 -19.06 6.53 -28.26
N THR A 115 -18.07 5.81 -28.80
CA THR A 115 -17.07 5.09 -28.00
C THR A 115 -16.21 6.06 -27.18
N LEU A 116 -15.76 7.17 -27.78
CA LEU A 116 -15.00 8.20 -27.07
C LEU A 116 -15.82 8.83 -25.94
N ALA A 117 -17.08 9.17 -26.19
CA ALA A 117 -17.99 9.72 -25.18
C ALA A 117 -18.18 8.75 -24.01
N PHE A 118 -18.37 7.46 -24.31
CA PHE A 118 -18.46 6.42 -23.29
C PHE A 118 -17.16 6.26 -22.49
N ILE A 119 -16.00 6.24 -23.15
CA ILE A 119 -14.68 6.14 -22.49
C ILE A 119 -14.45 7.34 -21.57
N ILE A 120 -14.78 8.55 -22.01
CA ILE A 120 -14.59 9.77 -21.23
C ILE A 120 -15.54 9.80 -20.03
N TYR A 121 -16.81 9.42 -20.21
CA TYR A 121 -17.77 9.32 -19.12
C TYR A 121 -17.40 8.22 -18.11
N GLY A 122 -17.14 7.01 -18.58
CA GLY A 122 -16.74 5.89 -17.73
C GLY A 122 -15.40 6.14 -17.04
N GLY A 123 -14.45 6.75 -17.76
CA GLY A 123 -13.15 7.15 -17.25
C GLY A 123 -13.25 8.22 -16.17
N SER A 124 -14.09 9.25 -16.35
CA SER A 124 -14.26 10.32 -15.37
C SER A 124 -14.87 9.82 -14.06
N LEU A 125 -15.86 8.94 -14.13
CA LEU A 125 -16.45 8.30 -12.94
C LEU A 125 -15.45 7.36 -12.27
N SER A 126 -14.83 6.47 -13.03
CA SER A 126 -13.91 5.46 -12.49
C SER A 126 -12.68 6.09 -11.86
N LEU A 127 -12.05 7.06 -12.53
CA LEU A 127 -10.89 7.77 -12.00
C LEU A 127 -11.27 8.83 -10.95
N GLY A 128 -12.48 9.39 -10.99
CA GLY A 128 -12.98 10.21 -9.88
C GLY A 128 -13.04 9.42 -8.57
N ILE A 129 -13.40 8.14 -8.63
CA ILE A 129 -13.52 7.27 -7.45
C ILE A 129 -12.17 6.65 -7.06
N VAL A 130 -11.46 6.05 -8.03
CA VAL A 130 -10.24 5.24 -7.78
C VAL A 130 -8.95 6.06 -7.95
N GLY A 131 -8.99 7.17 -8.68
CA GLY A 131 -7.81 8.00 -8.92
C GLY A 131 -7.11 8.49 -7.65
N PRO A 132 -7.84 8.97 -6.63
CA PRO A 132 -7.21 9.33 -5.36
C PRO A 132 -6.47 8.17 -4.68
N SER A 133 -7.04 6.95 -4.71
CA SER A 133 -6.40 5.79 -4.09
C SER A 133 -5.16 5.32 -4.87
N LEU A 134 -5.11 5.52 -6.20
CA LEU A 134 -3.91 5.30 -7.01
C LEU A 134 -2.76 6.27 -6.64
N MET A 135 -3.10 7.44 -6.10
CA MET A 135 -2.12 8.43 -5.67
C MET A 135 -1.73 8.25 -4.20
N GLN A 136 -2.51 7.49 -3.43
CA GLN A 136 -2.19 7.14 -2.05
C GLN A 136 -1.12 6.03 -2.05
N VAL A 137 0.02 6.32 -1.44
CA VAL A 137 1.16 5.39 -1.36
C VAL A 137 1.04 4.48 -0.13
N GLY A 138 0.41 4.96 0.94
CA GLY A 138 0.23 4.18 2.16
C GLY A 138 -0.20 5.01 3.37
N THR A 139 0.13 4.49 4.55
CA THR A 139 -0.22 5.07 5.85
C THR A 139 1.05 5.27 6.69
N VAL A 140 2.03 5.96 6.12
CA VAL A 140 3.36 6.13 6.71
C VAL A 140 3.73 7.61 6.87
N ALA A 141 4.46 7.94 7.94
CA ALA A 141 4.95 9.28 8.19
C ALA A 141 6.45 9.25 8.52
N PRO A 142 7.24 10.26 8.12
CA PRO A 142 8.63 10.34 8.55
C PRO A 142 8.71 10.55 10.06
N ALA A 143 9.67 9.90 10.71
CA ALA A 143 9.92 10.07 12.14
C ALA A 143 10.39 11.51 12.43
N ARG A 144 10.00 12.05 13.59
CA ARG A 144 10.49 13.35 14.05
C ARG A 144 11.90 13.17 14.62
N PRO A 145 12.95 13.82 14.08
CA PRO A 145 14.33 13.62 14.54
C PRO A 145 14.51 13.88 16.05
N SER A 146 13.81 14.88 16.60
CA SER A 146 13.89 15.22 18.03
C SER A 146 13.23 14.22 18.97
N ALA A 147 12.41 13.30 18.45
CA ALA A 147 11.74 12.25 19.23
C ALA A 147 12.48 10.91 19.18
N VAL A 148 13.57 10.83 18.42
CA VAL A 148 14.36 9.61 18.24
C VAL A 148 15.41 9.52 19.34
N TYR A 149 15.39 8.42 20.09
CA TYR A 149 16.36 8.13 21.14
C TYR A 149 16.86 6.70 21.03
N TYR A 150 18.19 6.51 21.11
CA TYR A 150 18.79 5.20 21.31
C TYR A 150 19.99 5.32 22.26
N PRO A 151 20.06 4.51 23.33
CA PRO A 151 21.09 4.65 24.36
C PRO A 151 22.47 4.25 23.85
N SER A 152 23.49 5.06 24.14
CA SER A 152 24.90 4.76 23.87
C SER A 152 25.40 3.51 24.60
N SER A 153 26.62 3.08 24.30
CA SER A 153 27.30 2.02 25.07
C SER A 153 27.41 2.41 26.54
N ALA A 154 27.09 1.47 27.42
CA ALA A 154 27.20 1.67 28.86
C ALA A 154 28.67 1.66 29.29
N GLN A 155 29.06 2.59 30.16
CA GLN A 155 30.43 2.72 30.66
C GLN A 155 30.65 1.96 31.97
N ASP A 156 29.58 1.70 32.72
CA ASP A 156 29.61 0.97 33.98
C ASP A 156 28.40 0.02 34.12
N THR A 157 28.39 -0.78 35.18
CA THR A 157 27.34 -1.76 35.45
C THR A 157 25.96 -1.11 35.68
N ALA A 158 25.91 0.06 36.30
CA ALA A 158 24.64 0.75 36.58
C ALA A 158 24.03 1.29 35.27
N ALA A 159 24.84 1.88 34.40
CA ALA A 159 24.47 2.30 33.06
C ALA A 159 24.06 1.10 32.18
N ALA A 160 24.71 -0.05 32.34
CA ALA A 160 24.32 -1.27 31.63
C ALA A 160 22.94 -1.74 32.06
N LEU A 161 22.66 -1.77 33.37
CA LEU A 161 21.33 -2.08 33.91
C LEU A 161 20.27 -1.07 33.46
N ALA A 162 20.60 0.23 33.46
CA ALA A 162 19.72 1.27 32.94
C ALA A 162 19.41 1.07 31.45
N LYS A 163 20.41 0.72 30.64
CA LYS A 163 20.23 0.40 29.21
C LYS A 163 19.31 -0.80 29.02
N TYR A 164 19.48 -1.88 29.80
CA TYR A 164 18.56 -3.01 29.77
C TYR A 164 17.12 -2.59 30.12
N GLY A 165 16.96 -1.72 31.12
CA GLY A 165 15.65 -1.17 31.49
C GLY A 165 14.98 -0.39 30.36
N ILE A 166 15.73 0.40 29.59
CA ILE A 166 15.22 1.16 28.44
C ILE A 166 14.79 0.23 27.30
N LEU A 167 15.57 -0.82 27.02
CA LEU A 167 15.31 -1.72 25.88
C LEU A 167 14.28 -2.82 26.20
N SER A 168 14.09 -3.16 27.48
CA SER A 168 13.18 -4.25 27.91
C SER A 168 11.73 -4.11 27.40
N PRO A 169 11.09 -2.92 27.41
CA PRO A 169 9.74 -2.76 26.87
C PRO A 169 9.60 -3.17 25.40
N ALA A 170 10.61 -2.90 24.56
CA ALA A 170 10.61 -3.31 23.16
C ALA A 170 10.72 -4.84 23.03
N ASN A 171 11.58 -5.47 23.84
CA ASN A 171 11.71 -6.93 23.89
C ASN A 171 10.38 -7.61 24.26
N LEU A 172 9.71 -7.11 25.31
CA LEU A 172 8.42 -7.64 25.76
C LEU A 172 7.31 -7.41 24.73
N ARG A 173 7.30 -6.24 24.06
CA ARG A 173 6.36 -5.94 22.97
C ARG A 173 6.56 -6.86 21.77
N ALA A 174 7.81 -7.15 21.41
CA ALA A 174 8.13 -8.07 20.33
C ALA A 174 7.62 -9.49 20.63
N LEU A 175 7.89 -10.02 21.83
CA LEU A 175 7.38 -11.32 22.25
C LEU A 175 5.84 -11.36 22.33
N GLY A 176 5.22 -10.33 22.89
CA GLY A 176 3.76 -10.23 22.94
C GLY A 176 3.10 -10.16 21.55
N SER A 177 3.76 -9.50 20.59
CA SER A 177 3.31 -9.46 19.19
C SER A 177 3.38 -10.82 18.52
N VAL A 178 4.39 -11.63 18.85
CA VAL A 178 4.51 -13.01 18.37
C VAL A 178 3.37 -13.87 18.93
N ASP A 179 3.12 -13.78 20.24
CA ASP A 179 2.05 -14.55 20.89
C ASP A 179 0.67 -14.21 20.30
N ALA A 180 0.46 -12.95 19.88
CA ALA A 180 -0.79 -12.50 19.23
C ALA A 180 -0.87 -12.77 17.71
N SER A 181 0.22 -13.12 17.03
CA SER A 181 0.26 -13.17 15.55
C SER A 181 1.15 -14.29 14.99
N ILE A 182 1.35 -15.37 15.75
CA ILE A 182 2.16 -16.53 15.36
C ILE A 182 1.76 -17.08 13.98
N GLY A 183 0.46 -17.10 13.66
CA GLY A 183 -0.04 -17.66 12.40
C GLY A 183 0.35 -16.86 11.16
N THR A 184 0.45 -15.53 11.26
CA THR A 184 0.76 -14.64 10.13
C THR A 184 2.25 -14.30 10.03
N LEU A 185 2.98 -14.36 11.15
CA LEU A 185 4.42 -14.12 11.21
C LEU A 185 5.25 -15.36 10.85
N ALA A 186 4.69 -16.57 11.00
CA ALA A 186 5.38 -17.82 10.69
C ALA A 186 5.82 -17.92 9.22
N ASP A 187 5.11 -17.29 8.29
CA ASP A 187 5.49 -17.31 6.87
C ASP A 187 6.72 -16.42 6.56
N SER A 188 7.07 -15.51 7.47
CA SER A 188 8.21 -14.59 7.31
C SER A 188 9.53 -15.17 7.84
N VAL A 189 9.47 -16.25 8.62
CA VAL A 189 10.63 -16.88 9.26
C VAL A 189 10.54 -18.38 9.05
N ASN A 190 11.51 -18.95 8.32
CA ASN A 190 11.57 -20.39 8.14
C ASN A 190 12.32 -21.02 9.32
N ILE A 191 11.59 -21.75 10.17
CA ILE A 191 12.14 -22.53 11.28
C ILE A 191 11.96 -24.00 10.94
N GLY A 192 13.08 -24.69 10.74
CA GLY A 192 13.10 -26.11 10.41
C GLY A 192 12.57 -26.97 11.56
N GLN A 193 12.03 -28.15 11.21
CA GLN A 193 11.70 -29.17 12.21
C GLN A 193 12.99 -29.68 12.87
N PRO A 194 12.93 -30.11 14.14
CA PRO A 194 14.08 -30.67 14.84
C PRO A 194 14.66 -31.88 14.09
N VAL A 195 15.96 -31.85 13.83
CA VAL A 195 16.70 -32.95 13.21
C VAL A 195 17.45 -33.72 14.30
N LEU A 196 17.23 -35.03 14.41
CA LEU A 196 17.99 -35.89 15.31
C LEU A 196 19.38 -36.15 14.70
N LEU A 197 20.43 -35.68 15.37
CA LEU A 197 21.82 -35.86 14.95
C LEU A 197 22.45 -37.14 15.50
N GLY A 198 21.97 -37.62 16.65
CA GLY A 198 22.53 -38.80 17.31
C GLY A 198 22.11 -38.91 18.77
N GLN A 199 22.86 -39.69 19.54
CA GLN A 199 22.65 -39.87 20.98
C GLN A 199 23.96 -39.82 21.75
N VAL A 200 23.94 -39.22 22.95
CA VAL A 200 25.07 -39.21 23.89
C VAL A 200 24.55 -39.62 25.26
N GLY A 201 25.11 -40.67 25.85
CA GLY A 201 24.68 -41.14 27.18
C GLY A 201 23.23 -41.61 27.27
N GLY A 202 22.62 -41.99 26.14
CA GLY A 202 21.18 -42.34 26.06
C GLY A 202 20.24 -41.16 25.82
N GLU A 203 20.78 -39.94 25.75
CA GLU A 203 20.04 -38.71 25.49
C GLU A 203 20.11 -38.35 23.99
N ASN A 204 19.01 -37.86 23.41
CA ASN A 204 18.92 -37.49 22.00
C ASN A 204 19.53 -36.11 21.73
N ILE A 205 20.36 -36.00 20.68
CA ILE A 205 20.88 -34.71 20.22
C ILE A 205 20.02 -34.18 19.08
N TYR A 206 19.41 -33.02 19.27
CA TYR A 206 18.60 -32.35 18.27
C TYR A 206 19.25 -31.08 17.74
N GLN A 207 19.05 -30.82 16.46
CA GLN A 207 19.41 -29.59 15.78
C GLN A 207 18.16 -28.84 15.32
N TYR A 208 18.15 -27.54 15.57
CA TYR A 208 17.08 -26.60 15.20
C TYR A 208 17.70 -25.52 14.33
N SER A 209 17.28 -25.44 13.06
CA SER A 209 17.81 -24.47 12.10
C SER A 209 16.76 -23.43 11.75
N TYR A 210 17.19 -22.19 11.54
CA TYR A 210 16.28 -21.09 11.19
C TYR A 210 16.91 -20.12 10.20
N THR A 211 16.04 -19.48 9.42
CA THR A 211 16.43 -18.43 8.47
C THR A 211 15.33 -17.37 8.37
N TYR A 212 15.73 -16.10 8.28
CA TYR A 212 14.84 -15.00 7.95
C TYR A 212 15.57 -13.92 7.17
N SER A 213 14.82 -13.12 6.42
CA SER A 213 15.35 -11.97 5.70
C SER A 213 14.52 -10.73 5.97
N LEU A 214 15.20 -9.59 5.97
CA LEU A 214 14.60 -8.26 6.15
C LEU A 214 15.21 -7.32 5.13
N THR A 215 14.39 -6.49 4.51
CA THR A 215 14.84 -5.40 3.66
C THR A 215 14.90 -4.09 4.46
N GLY A 216 15.61 -3.08 3.95
CA GLY A 216 15.55 -1.75 4.55
C GLY A 216 14.15 -1.14 4.50
N ILE A 217 13.27 -1.60 3.59
CA ILE A 217 11.85 -1.23 3.56
C ILE A 217 11.13 -1.79 4.79
N ASP A 218 11.40 -3.05 5.15
CA ASP A 218 10.80 -3.67 6.34
C ASP A 218 11.24 -2.98 7.63
N ILE A 219 12.47 -2.45 7.65
CA ILE A 219 13.03 -1.65 8.76
C ILE A 219 12.51 -0.19 8.75
N GLY A 220 11.87 0.24 7.66
CA GLY A 220 11.31 1.58 7.50
C GLY A 220 12.29 2.65 7.02
N LEU A 221 13.46 2.30 6.50
CA LEU A 221 14.46 3.26 6.01
C LEU A 221 14.00 3.97 4.72
N GLN A 222 13.97 5.31 4.70
CA GLN A 222 13.53 6.07 3.51
C GLN A 222 14.38 5.81 2.26
N HIS A 223 15.67 5.53 2.45
CA HIS A 223 16.64 5.23 1.39
C HIS A 223 17.24 3.82 1.50
N GLY A 224 16.48 2.89 2.08
CA GLY A 224 16.91 1.52 2.35
C GLY A 224 16.40 0.47 1.36
N SER A 225 15.82 0.83 0.21
CA SER A 225 15.31 -0.15 -0.77
C SER A 225 16.37 -1.15 -1.22
N ASP A 226 17.62 -0.71 -1.26
CA ASP A 226 18.76 -1.52 -1.68
C ASP A 226 19.37 -2.35 -0.52
N LEU A 227 18.97 -2.07 0.73
CA LEU A 227 19.47 -2.77 1.91
C LEU A 227 18.71 -4.08 2.12
N ALA A 228 19.43 -5.17 2.37
CA ALA A 228 18.85 -6.38 2.92
C ALA A 228 19.77 -7.04 3.95
N LEU A 229 19.15 -7.71 4.91
CA LEU A 229 19.75 -8.57 5.93
C LEU A 229 19.20 -9.98 5.70
N ASN A 230 20.10 -10.95 5.60
CA ASN A 230 19.77 -12.37 5.64
C ASN A 230 20.41 -12.98 6.88
N ALA A 231 19.59 -13.42 7.83
CA ALA A 231 20.03 -14.10 9.03
C ALA A 231 19.81 -15.60 8.89
N THR A 232 20.85 -16.38 9.15
CA THR A 232 20.81 -17.84 9.14
C THR A 232 21.42 -18.36 10.42
N GLY A 233 20.77 -19.30 11.10
CA GLY A 233 21.28 -19.81 12.37
C GLY A 233 20.87 -21.23 12.65
N SER A 234 21.54 -21.81 13.65
CA SER A 234 21.27 -23.16 14.11
C SER A 234 21.61 -23.30 15.59
N CYS A 235 20.83 -24.10 16.30
CA CYS A 235 21.04 -24.47 17.69
C CYS A 235 21.05 -25.99 17.82
N THR A 236 22.01 -26.52 18.56
CA THR A 236 22.13 -27.95 18.84
C THR A 236 22.14 -28.19 20.34
N THR A 237 21.43 -29.23 20.80
CA THR A 237 21.48 -29.64 22.22
C THR A 237 22.87 -30.14 22.61
N GLU A 238 23.45 -29.54 23.65
CA GLU A 238 24.80 -29.83 24.14
C GLU A 238 24.74 -30.35 25.59
N TYR A 239 25.17 -31.60 25.76
CA TYR A 239 25.18 -32.29 27.06
C TYR A 239 26.58 -32.30 27.70
N GLY A 240 27.64 -32.01 26.93
CA GLY A 240 29.03 -32.03 27.39
C GLY A 240 29.40 -30.89 28.33
N TRP A 241 28.67 -29.78 28.31
CA TRP A 241 28.95 -28.61 29.16
C TRP A 241 28.55 -28.78 30.62
N ILE A 242 27.77 -29.81 30.98
CA ILE A 242 27.42 -30.02 32.38
C ILE A 242 28.66 -30.46 33.18
N SER A 243 28.97 -29.70 34.23
CA SER A 243 30.07 -30.03 35.13
C SER A 243 29.77 -31.30 35.90
N LYS A 244 30.76 -32.20 35.98
CA LYS A 244 30.68 -33.42 36.80
C LYS A 244 30.80 -33.15 38.30
N ALA A 245 31.13 -31.92 38.69
CA ALA A 245 31.19 -31.54 40.10
C ALA A 245 29.79 -31.62 40.72
N SER A 246 29.59 -32.61 41.58
CA SER A 246 28.30 -32.86 42.21
C SER A 246 27.99 -31.77 43.25
N ASN A 247 26.99 -30.95 42.98
CA ASN A 247 26.36 -30.10 43.96
C ASN A 247 24.86 -30.43 44.00
N ALA A 248 24.31 -30.71 45.17
CA ALA A 248 22.89 -31.06 45.31
C ALA A 248 21.95 -29.88 44.96
N ASN A 249 22.44 -28.64 45.08
CA ASN A 249 21.61 -27.44 45.01
C ASN A 249 21.75 -26.63 43.71
N VAL A 250 22.57 -27.07 42.76
CA VAL A 250 22.84 -26.34 41.52
C VAL A 250 23.34 -27.28 40.43
N ASP A 251 22.90 -27.04 39.20
CA ASP A 251 23.51 -27.59 38.00
C ASP A 251 24.46 -26.52 37.41
N VAL A 252 25.73 -26.87 37.22
CA VAL A 252 26.76 -25.93 36.73
C VAL A 252 27.15 -26.31 35.31
N TYR A 253 27.07 -25.36 34.39
CA TYR A 253 27.43 -25.52 32.98
C TYR A 253 28.70 -24.74 32.68
N GLN A 254 29.74 -25.42 32.19
CA GLN A 254 30.99 -24.84 31.69
C GLN A 254 30.88 -24.67 30.17
N LEU A 255 30.49 -23.47 29.74
CA LEU A 255 30.22 -23.21 28.32
C LEU A 255 31.52 -23.24 27.52
N TRP A 256 31.49 -23.90 26.36
CA TRP A 256 32.65 -24.06 25.46
C TRP A 256 33.89 -24.66 26.14
N ASP A 257 33.68 -25.51 27.15
CA ASP A 257 34.73 -26.13 27.96
C ASP A 257 35.66 -25.10 28.65
N ASP A 258 35.16 -23.89 28.88
CA ASP A 258 35.88 -22.80 29.56
C ASP A 258 35.31 -22.58 30.96
N ALA A 259 36.12 -22.85 31.99
CA ALA A 259 35.75 -22.66 33.39
C ALA A 259 35.53 -21.17 33.77
N SER A 260 35.94 -20.22 32.92
CA SER A 260 35.60 -18.81 33.10
C SER A 260 34.18 -18.46 32.64
N GLN A 261 33.55 -19.34 31.83
CA GLN A 261 32.22 -19.17 31.28
C GLN A 261 31.23 -20.13 31.95
N GLU A 262 31.08 -19.97 33.26
CA GLU A 262 30.19 -20.81 34.06
C GLU A 262 28.78 -20.22 34.19
N VAL A 263 27.77 -21.05 33.94
CA VAL A 263 26.36 -20.73 34.21
C VAL A 263 25.84 -21.70 35.28
N ALA A 264 25.39 -21.13 36.39
CA ALA A 264 24.82 -21.89 37.51
C ALA A 264 23.28 -21.83 37.47
N VAL A 265 22.64 -23.00 37.39
CA VAL A 265 21.18 -23.16 37.46
C VAL A 265 20.80 -23.62 38.88
N PRO A 266 20.29 -22.74 39.75
CA PRO A 266 19.97 -23.08 41.13
C PRO A 266 18.74 -23.98 41.24
N ILE A 267 18.81 -24.97 42.14
CA ILE A 267 17.78 -25.97 42.46
C ILE A 267 17.24 -25.78 43.90
N ASN A 268 17.61 -24.68 44.56
CA ASN A 268 17.13 -24.42 45.92
C ASN A 268 15.63 -24.08 45.96
N PRO A 269 14.94 -24.29 47.10
CA PRO A 269 13.48 -24.10 47.21
C PRO A 269 12.96 -22.72 46.82
N TYR A 270 13.78 -21.66 46.90
CA TYR A 270 13.38 -20.31 46.50
C TYR A 270 13.41 -20.16 44.98
N ALA A 271 14.47 -20.63 44.33
CA ALA A 271 14.62 -20.56 42.87
C ALA A 271 13.58 -21.42 42.12
N LEU A 272 13.13 -22.51 42.73
CA LEU A 272 12.11 -23.39 42.16
C LEU A 272 10.70 -22.78 42.14
N GLN A 273 10.45 -21.70 42.88
CA GLN A 273 9.16 -21.00 42.87
C GLN A 273 8.99 -20.08 41.65
N ASP A 274 10.09 -19.66 41.03
CA ASP A 274 10.06 -18.81 39.85
C ASP A 274 9.50 -19.54 38.61
N ALA A 275 9.01 -18.80 37.62
CA ALA A 275 8.75 -19.36 36.29
C ALA A 275 10.06 -19.86 35.64
N PRO A 276 10.02 -20.86 34.73
CA PRO A 276 11.19 -21.25 33.96
C PRO A 276 11.74 -20.04 33.19
N LYS A 277 13.06 -19.90 33.19
CA LYS A 277 13.78 -18.83 32.47
C LYS A 277 14.97 -19.42 31.75
N ALA A 278 15.71 -18.59 31.01
CA ALA A 278 16.96 -19.03 30.38
C ALA A 278 18.04 -17.97 30.54
N THR A 279 19.29 -18.42 30.55
CA THR A 279 20.47 -17.57 30.42
C THR A 279 20.96 -17.62 28.99
N PHE A 280 21.22 -16.45 28.41
CA PHE A 280 21.77 -16.31 27.06
C PHE A 280 23.18 -15.73 27.18
N ALA A 281 24.17 -16.47 26.69
CA ALA A 281 25.58 -16.08 26.78
C ALA A 281 26.22 -16.02 25.39
N PHE A 282 26.93 -14.94 25.09
CA PHE A 282 27.75 -14.87 23.88
C PHE A 282 29.03 -15.68 24.05
N HIS A 283 29.53 -16.25 22.95
CA HIS A 283 30.87 -16.85 22.96
C HIS A 283 31.93 -15.79 23.31
N PRO A 284 32.99 -16.10 24.08
CA PRO A 284 34.02 -15.12 24.47
C PRO A 284 34.64 -14.37 23.28
N ASN A 285 34.78 -15.06 22.14
CA ASN A 285 35.30 -14.50 20.89
C ASN A 285 34.21 -13.94 19.95
N ALA A 286 32.97 -13.70 20.41
CA ALA A 286 31.85 -13.26 19.56
C ALA A 286 32.16 -11.98 18.76
N ALA A 287 32.88 -11.02 19.36
CA ALA A 287 33.27 -9.79 18.68
C ALA A 287 34.20 -10.06 17.48
N ASN A 288 35.21 -10.93 17.65
CA ASN A 288 36.12 -11.29 16.56
C ASN A 288 35.41 -12.13 15.49
N GLN A 289 34.56 -13.07 15.92
CA GLN A 289 33.71 -13.89 15.04
C GLN A 289 32.83 -13.02 14.12
N SER A 290 32.20 -11.99 14.68
CA SER A 290 31.40 -10.99 13.96
C SER A 290 32.22 -10.29 12.87
N ILE A 291 33.42 -9.80 13.20
CA ILE A 291 34.28 -9.05 12.28
C ILE A 291 34.82 -9.96 11.17
N GLU A 292 35.32 -11.15 11.50
CA GLU A 292 36.03 -12.02 10.55
C GLU A 292 35.09 -12.78 9.63
N THR A 293 33.99 -13.31 10.16
CA THR A 293 33.13 -14.26 9.44
C THR A 293 31.67 -13.86 9.40
N GLY A 294 31.23 -12.92 10.23
CA GLY A 294 29.82 -12.61 10.43
C GLY A 294 29.04 -13.71 11.15
N ASN A 295 29.69 -14.80 11.56
CA ASN A 295 29.06 -15.95 12.21
C ASN A 295 29.37 -15.96 13.70
N ILE A 296 28.39 -15.59 14.52
CA ILE A 296 28.53 -15.41 15.96
C ILE A 296 27.94 -16.61 16.69
N SER A 297 28.74 -17.23 17.56
CA SER A 297 28.30 -18.31 18.43
C SER A 297 27.75 -17.77 19.76
N PHE A 298 26.74 -18.45 20.30
CA PHE A 298 26.13 -18.14 21.59
C PHE A 298 25.53 -19.40 22.21
N ALA A 299 25.22 -19.34 23.50
CA ALA A 299 24.65 -20.44 24.25
C ALA A 299 23.31 -20.03 24.90
N ILE A 300 22.39 -20.99 25.01
CA ILE A 300 21.15 -20.84 25.77
C ILE A 300 21.09 -21.95 26.82
N VAL A 301 21.05 -21.58 28.10
CA VAL A 301 20.93 -22.52 29.22
C VAL A 301 19.55 -22.35 29.84
N ALA A 302 18.70 -23.38 29.74
CA ALA A 302 17.38 -23.37 30.34
C ALA A 302 17.45 -23.62 31.86
N TRP A 303 16.77 -22.77 32.63
CA TRP A 303 16.62 -22.91 34.07
C TRP A 303 15.39 -23.74 34.36
N SER A 304 15.35 -24.97 33.86
CA SER A 304 14.22 -25.90 34.03
C SER A 304 14.49 -26.97 35.08
N ALA A 305 15.75 -27.24 35.43
CA ALA A 305 16.13 -28.33 36.33
C ALA A 305 15.32 -28.33 37.63
N HIS A 306 14.77 -29.50 37.97
CA HIS A 306 14.05 -29.78 39.21
C HIS A 306 12.76 -28.96 39.43
N ARG A 307 12.26 -28.24 38.42
CA ARG A 307 10.96 -27.55 38.53
C ARG A 307 9.81 -28.54 38.53
N ALA A 308 8.76 -28.19 39.27
CA ALA A 308 7.54 -28.98 39.35
C ALA A 308 6.81 -29.01 38.00
N SER A 309 6.29 -30.19 37.62
CA SER A 309 5.44 -30.35 36.44
C SER A 309 4.18 -31.14 36.77
N ILE A 310 3.04 -30.65 36.30
CA ILE A 310 1.73 -31.29 36.49
C ILE A 310 1.55 -32.55 35.62
N LYS A 311 2.30 -32.66 34.52
CA LYS A 311 2.27 -33.78 33.58
C LYS A 311 3.68 -34.21 33.18
N GLN A 312 3.81 -35.44 32.71
CA GLN A 312 5.07 -35.97 32.23
C GLN A 312 5.45 -35.31 30.89
N GLY A 313 6.72 -34.91 30.75
CA GLY A 313 7.29 -34.36 29.51
C GLY A 313 8.44 -35.21 28.99
N GLY A 314 8.69 -35.15 27.69
CA GLY A 314 9.76 -35.89 27.00
C GLY A 314 10.69 -35.05 26.12
N ASP A 315 10.48 -33.73 26.07
CA ASP A 315 11.39 -32.81 25.36
C ASP A 315 12.70 -32.65 26.15
N PRO A 316 13.89 -32.56 25.51
CA PRO A 316 15.17 -32.52 26.21
C PRO A 316 15.28 -31.48 27.32
N TRP A 317 14.69 -30.29 27.19
CA TRP A 317 14.68 -29.27 28.25
C TRP A 317 13.66 -29.53 29.36
N TYR A 318 12.59 -30.24 29.05
CA TYR A 318 11.42 -30.44 29.91
C TYR A 318 11.20 -31.89 30.29
N GLU A 319 12.16 -32.77 30.03
CA GLU A 319 12.04 -34.18 30.34
C GLU A 319 11.88 -34.37 31.84
N THR A 320 10.86 -35.14 32.23
CA THR A 320 10.49 -35.26 33.64
C THR A 320 10.81 -36.64 34.22
N GLU A 321 10.96 -36.67 35.54
CA GLU A 321 10.98 -37.87 36.37
C GLU A 321 9.92 -37.79 37.47
N VAL A 322 9.60 -38.95 38.07
CA VAL A 322 8.62 -39.03 39.15
C VAL A 322 9.25 -38.47 40.44
N ARG A 323 8.49 -37.65 41.15
CA ARG A 323 8.87 -37.15 42.47
C ARG A 323 9.11 -38.29 43.44
N THR A 324 10.28 -38.34 44.06
CA THR A 324 10.61 -39.29 45.13
C THR A 324 10.74 -38.65 46.51
N GLU A 325 10.97 -37.34 46.59
CA GLU A 325 11.17 -36.63 47.88
C GLU A 325 9.92 -35.89 48.34
N ASN A 326 9.73 -35.80 49.65
CA ASN A 326 8.53 -35.23 50.27
C ASN A 326 8.65 -33.70 50.47
N ILE A 327 9.08 -32.98 49.43
CA ILE A 327 9.17 -31.51 49.42
C ILE A 327 7.80 -30.95 49.02
N SER A 328 7.26 -30.00 49.79
CA SER A 328 6.02 -29.29 49.43
C SER A 328 6.26 -28.48 48.15
N VAL A 329 5.48 -28.75 47.11
CA VAL A 329 5.54 -28.04 45.82
C VAL A 329 4.14 -27.55 45.44
N PRO A 330 4.05 -26.47 44.64
CA PRO A 330 2.77 -25.99 44.14
C PRO A 330 1.97 -27.08 43.42
N PHE A 331 0.65 -27.09 43.62
CA PHE A 331 -0.33 -27.94 42.91
C PHE A 331 -0.12 -29.45 43.05
N ASP A 332 0.58 -29.92 44.11
CA ASP A 332 0.85 -31.34 44.35
C ASP A 332 1.44 -32.07 43.13
N ALA A 333 2.24 -31.37 42.34
CA ALA A 333 2.84 -31.88 41.12
C ALA A 333 3.55 -33.23 41.35
N ALA A 334 3.18 -34.23 40.53
CA ALA A 334 3.70 -35.59 40.64
C ALA A 334 5.08 -35.77 39.99
N PHE A 335 5.48 -34.83 39.13
CA PHE A 335 6.69 -34.92 38.33
C PHE A 335 7.58 -33.71 38.54
N TRP A 336 8.88 -33.90 38.39
CA TRP A 336 9.88 -32.83 38.33
C TRP A 336 10.64 -32.94 37.03
N ILE A 337 11.11 -31.82 36.52
CA ILE A 337 12.06 -31.84 35.40
C ILE A 337 13.37 -32.44 35.89
N LYS A 338 13.90 -33.42 35.14
CA LYS A 338 15.17 -34.07 35.44
C LYS A 338 16.28 -33.04 35.57
N ARG A 339 17.29 -33.33 36.38
CA ARG A 339 18.52 -32.53 36.44
C ARG A 339 19.34 -32.68 35.16
N SER A 340 20.35 -31.83 35.02
CA SER A 340 21.36 -31.90 33.95
C SER A 340 20.76 -31.90 32.54
N ARG A 341 19.75 -31.04 32.31
CA ARG A 341 19.14 -30.85 30.98
C ARG A 341 20.16 -30.16 30.05
N PRO A 342 20.13 -30.41 28.73
CA PRO A 342 21.16 -29.89 27.84
C PRO A 342 21.08 -28.37 27.72
N ALA A 343 22.23 -27.73 27.54
CA ALA A 343 22.27 -26.37 26.99
C ALA A 343 21.99 -26.42 25.48
N LEU A 344 21.77 -25.27 24.85
CA LEU A 344 21.85 -25.15 23.39
C LEU A 344 23.14 -24.45 23.02
N SER A 345 23.93 -25.08 22.16
CA SER A 345 25.05 -24.48 21.45
C SER A 345 24.55 -23.94 20.13
N CYS A 346 24.55 -22.62 19.98
CA CYS A 346 23.95 -21.93 18.84
C CYS A 346 24.97 -21.11 18.07
N TRP A 347 24.67 -20.85 16.80
CA TRP A 347 25.36 -19.86 15.98
C TRP A 347 24.38 -19.15 15.06
N GLN A 348 24.71 -17.91 14.71
CA GLN A 348 23.99 -17.12 13.71
C GLN A 348 24.97 -16.40 12.80
N HIS A 349 24.78 -16.57 11.51
CA HIS A 349 25.47 -15.86 10.45
C HIS A 349 24.55 -14.81 9.83
N ASP A 350 24.95 -13.55 9.93
CA ASP A 350 24.25 -12.40 9.39
C ASP A 350 24.97 -11.86 8.15
N SER A 351 24.27 -11.84 7.01
CA SER A 351 24.79 -11.37 5.73
C SER A 351 24.04 -10.12 5.29
N TRP A 352 24.78 -9.06 5.00
CA TRP A 352 24.24 -7.74 4.68
C TRP A 352 24.53 -7.36 3.23
N THR A 353 23.51 -6.96 2.49
CA THR A 353 23.65 -6.51 1.12
C THR A 353 23.16 -5.08 0.94
N TYR A 354 23.86 -4.30 0.12
CA TYR A 354 23.40 -2.99 -0.36
C TYR A 354 23.53 -2.94 -1.89
N GLY A 355 22.41 -3.07 -2.58
CA GLY A 355 22.36 -3.22 -4.03
C GLY A 355 23.04 -4.53 -4.46
N SER A 356 24.11 -4.44 -5.25
CA SER A 356 24.91 -5.60 -5.67
C SER A 356 26.12 -5.91 -4.76
N GLN A 357 26.37 -5.07 -3.74
CA GLN A 357 27.49 -5.23 -2.83
C GLN A 357 27.06 -6.03 -1.59
N ASN A 358 27.92 -6.93 -1.11
CA ASN A 358 27.69 -7.76 0.07
C ASN A 358 28.82 -7.55 1.08
N VAL A 359 28.47 -7.52 2.37
CA VAL A 359 29.38 -7.50 3.50
C VAL A 359 28.94 -8.52 4.56
N THR A 360 29.92 -9.11 5.24
CA THR A 360 29.70 -10.16 6.24
C THR A 360 29.29 -9.63 7.60
N ASN A 361 29.28 -8.31 7.81
CA ASN A 361 28.86 -7.70 9.06
C ASN A 361 28.33 -6.28 8.84
N ILE A 362 27.57 -5.79 9.82
CA ILE A 362 26.93 -4.47 9.77
C ILE A 362 27.94 -3.33 9.60
N TYR A 363 29.12 -3.41 10.23
CA TYR A 363 30.14 -2.36 10.16
C TYR A 363 30.70 -2.16 8.75
N GLY A 364 30.72 -3.23 7.94
CA GLY A 364 31.13 -3.18 6.54
C GLY A 364 30.26 -2.28 5.67
N LEU A 365 29.01 -2.00 6.08
CA LEU A 365 28.09 -1.17 5.31
C LEU A 365 28.64 0.24 5.04
N ARG A 366 29.30 0.86 6.04
CA ARG A 366 29.85 2.22 5.89
C ARG A 366 30.89 2.34 4.76
N GLY A 367 31.57 1.25 4.43
CA GLY A 367 32.58 1.21 3.38
C GLY A 367 32.02 1.05 1.96
N LEU A 368 30.72 0.82 1.81
CA LEU A 368 30.10 0.55 0.52
C LEU A 368 29.89 1.82 -0.31
N LYS A 369 30.19 1.74 -1.60
CA LYS A 369 30.03 2.88 -2.51
C LYS A 369 28.54 3.14 -2.76
N GLY A 370 28.14 4.40 -2.75
CA GLY A 370 26.77 4.83 -3.07
C GLY A 370 25.77 4.69 -1.93
N MET A 371 26.23 4.45 -0.69
CA MET A 371 25.36 4.38 0.49
C MET A 371 24.58 5.68 0.71
N LYS A 372 23.25 5.59 0.63
CA LYS A 372 22.33 6.71 0.88
C LYS A 372 21.83 6.78 2.33
N ILE A 373 21.98 5.68 3.08
CA ILE A 373 21.59 5.62 4.50
C ILE A 373 22.56 6.48 5.30
N LYS A 374 22.01 7.37 6.13
CA LYS A 374 22.78 8.36 6.87
C LYS A 374 23.55 7.72 8.04
N PRO A 375 24.71 8.28 8.43
CA PRO A 375 25.55 7.74 9.50
C PRO A 375 24.83 7.57 10.85
N ALA A 376 23.89 8.45 11.18
CA ALA A 376 23.11 8.35 12.42
C ALA A 376 22.35 7.01 12.49
N LEU A 377 21.59 6.68 11.44
CA LEU A 377 20.83 5.44 11.35
C LEU A 377 21.73 4.20 11.28
N LEU A 378 22.86 4.27 10.57
CA LEU A 378 23.84 3.18 10.57
C LEU A 378 24.40 2.92 11.97
N SER A 379 24.63 3.96 12.79
CA SER A 379 25.11 3.81 14.16
C SER A 379 24.10 3.09 15.05
N VAL A 380 22.79 3.32 14.85
CA VAL A 380 21.72 2.58 15.55
C VAL A 380 21.71 1.12 15.12
N LEU A 381 21.76 0.84 13.82
CA LEU A 381 21.78 -0.53 13.30
C LEU A 381 23.02 -1.28 13.80
N GLU A 382 24.19 -0.64 13.80
CA GLU A 382 25.42 -1.19 14.37
C GLU A 382 25.29 -1.46 15.87
N SER A 383 24.71 -0.54 16.64
CA SER A 383 24.56 -0.76 18.08
C SER A 383 23.51 -1.83 18.44
N ALA A 384 22.48 -2.01 17.61
CA ALA A 384 21.37 -2.91 17.89
C ALA A 384 21.57 -4.31 17.29
N LEU A 385 22.25 -4.40 16.15
CA LEU A 385 22.32 -5.60 15.30
C LEU A 385 23.76 -6.09 15.07
N ASN A 386 24.73 -5.62 15.85
CA ASN A 386 26.10 -6.16 15.80
C ASN A 386 26.25 -7.58 16.38
N VAL A 387 25.22 -8.05 17.10
CA VAL A 387 25.16 -9.38 17.71
C VAL A 387 23.78 -10.00 17.49
N PRO A 388 23.64 -11.34 17.57
CA PRO A 388 22.36 -12.02 17.40
C PRO A 388 21.30 -11.48 18.36
N VAL A 389 20.24 -10.91 17.78
CA VAL A 389 19.16 -10.24 18.51
C VAL A 389 18.49 -11.17 19.53
N VAL A 390 18.49 -12.48 19.26
CA VAL A 390 17.93 -13.50 20.16
C VAL A 390 18.54 -13.49 21.56
N VAL A 391 19.83 -13.17 21.69
CA VAL A 391 20.51 -13.11 22.99
C VAL A 391 20.08 -11.87 23.77
N ASN A 392 20.04 -10.71 23.10
CA ASN A 392 19.60 -9.45 23.71
C ASN A 392 18.10 -9.49 24.07
N LEU A 393 17.28 -10.07 23.19
CA LEU A 393 15.86 -10.31 23.41
C LEU A 393 15.65 -11.21 24.64
N GLY A 394 16.36 -12.34 24.69
CA GLY A 394 16.27 -13.29 25.79
C GLY A 394 16.67 -12.69 27.14
N ASN A 395 17.83 -12.06 27.20
CA ASN A 395 18.31 -11.40 28.42
C ASN A 395 17.43 -10.20 28.82
N GLY A 396 16.93 -9.43 27.85
CA GLY A 396 16.10 -8.26 28.12
C GLY A 396 14.63 -8.56 28.43
N ALA A 397 14.11 -9.72 28.03
CA ALA A 397 12.79 -10.22 28.43
C ALA A 397 12.81 -10.96 29.78
N GLY A 398 13.98 -11.45 30.22
CA GLY A 398 14.17 -12.09 31.51
C GLY A 398 13.25 -13.31 31.71
N LEU A 399 12.42 -13.27 32.74
CA LEU A 399 11.49 -14.37 33.07
C LEU A 399 10.46 -14.65 31.97
N SER A 400 10.16 -13.66 31.12
CA SER A 400 9.16 -13.80 30.06
C SER A 400 9.75 -14.25 28.74
N ALA A 401 11.05 -14.58 28.67
CA ALA A 401 11.71 -14.98 27.42
C ALA A 401 11.15 -16.30 26.85
N LEU A 402 10.96 -17.31 27.69
CA LEU A 402 10.46 -18.61 27.27
C LEU A 402 8.93 -18.62 27.18
N LYS A 403 8.40 -19.33 26.19
CA LYS A 403 6.95 -19.57 26.05
C LYS A 403 6.45 -20.43 27.22
N SER A 404 7.24 -21.40 27.66
CA SER A 404 6.92 -22.25 28.81
C SER A 404 6.71 -21.48 30.11
N ALA A 405 7.29 -20.28 30.24
CA ALA A 405 7.09 -19.40 31.39
C ALA A 405 5.69 -18.76 31.40
N SER A 406 5.12 -18.49 30.23
CA SER A 406 3.82 -17.79 30.11
C SER A 406 2.65 -18.58 30.70
N THR A 407 2.77 -19.91 30.77
CA THR A 407 1.75 -20.80 31.32
C THR A 407 2.04 -21.22 32.78
N SER A 408 3.12 -20.70 33.38
CA SER A 408 3.63 -21.13 34.69
C SER A 408 4.05 -19.97 35.61
N PRO A 409 3.13 -19.06 35.99
CA PRO A 409 3.47 -17.94 36.85
C PRO A 409 3.81 -18.35 38.30
N ASN A 410 3.48 -19.56 38.72
CA ASN A 410 3.62 -20.06 40.10
C ASN A 410 4.67 -21.18 40.25
N GLY A 411 5.60 -21.30 39.30
CA GLY A 411 6.73 -22.24 39.38
C GLY A 411 6.44 -23.71 39.03
N ALA A 412 5.18 -24.08 38.79
CA ALA A 412 4.81 -25.39 38.25
C ALA A 412 4.42 -25.29 36.77
N ILE A 413 5.09 -26.04 35.90
CA ILE A 413 4.86 -26.00 34.45
C ILE A 413 4.01 -27.19 33.99
N ASN A 414 3.56 -27.16 32.74
CA ASN A 414 3.10 -28.35 32.04
C ASN A 414 4.16 -28.80 31.03
N ALA A 415 4.99 -29.77 31.43
CA ALA A 415 6.07 -30.29 30.58
C ALA A 415 5.58 -31.06 29.34
N GLU A 416 4.34 -31.57 29.33
CA GLU A 416 3.77 -32.28 28.17
C GLU A 416 3.63 -31.37 26.94
N VAL A 417 3.32 -30.10 27.17
CA VAL A 417 3.07 -29.10 26.12
C VAL A 417 4.22 -28.10 25.96
N SER A 418 5.31 -28.28 26.71
CA SER A 418 6.49 -27.41 26.65
C SER A 418 7.57 -28.08 25.81
N SER A 419 8.18 -27.34 24.88
CA SER A 419 9.25 -27.88 24.03
C SER A 419 10.28 -26.83 23.65
N ILE A 420 11.53 -27.25 23.40
CA ILE A 420 12.59 -26.40 22.84
C ILE A 420 12.12 -25.75 21.54
N SER A 421 11.42 -26.51 20.70
CA SER A 421 10.93 -26.04 19.39
C SER A 421 10.02 -24.82 19.54
N ASP A 422 9.07 -24.87 20.48
CA ASP A 422 8.12 -23.78 20.71
C ASP A 422 8.78 -22.53 21.32
N ASP A 423 9.73 -22.73 22.25
CA ASP A 423 10.47 -21.63 22.86
C ASP A 423 11.40 -20.95 21.85
N LEU A 424 12.17 -21.74 21.07
CA LEU A 424 13.01 -21.21 20.00
C LEU A 424 12.18 -20.51 18.94
N LYS A 425 11.04 -21.08 18.54
CA LYS A 425 10.14 -20.44 17.57
C LYS A 425 9.69 -19.07 18.05
N ARG A 426 9.30 -18.96 19.32
CA ARG A 426 8.91 -17.67 19.92
C ARG A 426 10.07 -16.68 19.95
N LEU A 427 11.26 -17.12 20.36
CA LEU A 427 12.45 -16.28 20.45
C LEU A 427 12.94 -15.80 19.08
N ILE A 428 12.96 -16.66 18.06
CA ILE A 428 13.39 -16.32 16.70
C ILE A 428 12.39 -15.38 16.04
N LEU A 429 11.08 -15.66 16.14
CA LEU A 429 10.05 -14.74 15.65
C LEU A 429 10.11 -13.39 16.38
N GLY A 430 10.37 -13.39 17.68
CA GLY A 430 10.55 -12.17 18.47
C GLY A 430 11.77 -11.38 18.01
N SER A 431 12.85 -12.07 17.68
CA SER A 431 14.08 -11.47 17.15
C SER A 431 13.85 -10.84 15.78
N PHE A 432 13.08 -11.50 14.91
CA PHE A 432 12.65 -10.94 13.63
C PHE A 432 11.83 -9.66 13.81
N VAL A 433 10.82 -9.68 14.69
CA VAL A 433 9.96 -8.51 14.97
C VAL A 433 10.78 -7.36 15.56
N LEU A 434 11.68 -7.65 16.50
CA LEU A 434 12.55 -6.65 17.12
C LEU A 434 13.55 -6.05 16.13
N THR A 435 14.12 -6.87 15.23
CA THR A 435 15.00 -6.40 14.16
C THR A 435 14.23 -5.51 13.18
N ARG A 436 13.00 -5.89 12.80
CA ARG A 436 12.14 -5.09 11.93
C ARG A 436 11.79 -3.74 12.54
N ASN A 437 11.49 -3.72 13.84
CA ASN A 437 11.03 -2.52 14.54
C ASN A 437 12.19 -1.71 15.17
N VAL A 438 13.45 -2.06 14.91
CA VAL A 438 14.62 -1.45 15.56
C VAL A 438 14.62 0.07 15.51
N LEU A 439 14.22 0.66 14.38
CA LEU A 439 14.12 2.12 14.23
C LEU A 439 12.81 2.67 14.81
N LEU A 440 11.70 1.96 14.65
CA LEU A 440 10.42 2.36 15.24
C LEU A 440 10.51 2.48 16.76
N ASP A 441 11.16 1.51 17.41
CA ASP A 441 11.28 1.47 18.86
C ASP A 441 12.09 2.65 19.42
N THR A 442 12.99 3.24 18.63
CA THR A 442 13.74 4.46 19.00
C THR A 442 12.84 5.66 19.30
N THR A 443 11.63 5.67 18.74
CA THR A 443 10.63 6.73 18.99
C THR A 443 9.77 6.45 20.23
N THR A 444 9.93 5.26 20.82
CA THR A 444 9.20 4.82 22.02
C THR A 444 10.06 4.79 23.27
N TYR A 445 11.38 4.80 23.12
CA TYR A 445 12.30 4.84 24.24
C TYR A 445 12.29 6.21 24.92
N GLN A 446 12.29 6.20 26.25
CA GLN A 446 12.46 7.41 27.04
C GLN A 446 13.93 7.54 27.45
N ALA A 447 14.45 8.77 27.41
CA ALA A 447 15.81 9.03 27.85
C ALA A 447 15.94 8.67 29.33
N GLY A 448 16.84 7.73 29.63
CA GLY A 448 17.19 7.38 31.00
C GLY A 448 18.21 8.34 31.58
N SER A 449 18.25 8.48 32.90
CA SER A 449 19.29 9.26 33.56
C SER A 449 20.67 8.68 33.26
N GLY A 450 21.56 9.49 32.67
CA GLY A 450 22.99 9.16 32.51
C GLY A 450 23.37 8.35 31.25
N LEU A 451 22.44 8.13 30.31
CA LEU A 451 22.75 7.52 29.01
C LEU A 451 22.59 8.55 27.89
N ASN A 452 23.67 8.75 27.13
CA ASN A 452 23.65 9.67 25.99
C ASN A 452 22.87 9.04 24.83
N ASN A 453 22.25 9.90 24.02
CA ASN A 453 21.57 9.48 22.80
C ASN A 453 22.59 9.40 21.65
N ILE A 454 22.74 8.25 21.00
CA ILE A 454 23.63 8.12 19.83
C ILE A 454 23.14 8.88 18.60
N MET A 455 21.89 9.36 18.64
CA MET A 455 21.24 10.12 17.57
C MET A 455 21.31 11.64 17.78
N GLN A 456 22.04 12.10 18.79
CA GLN A 456 22.26 13.52 19.08
C GLN A 456 23.75 13.87 18.97
N ASP A 457 24.02 15.14 18.69
CA ASP A 457 25.34 15.72 18.75
C ASP A 457 25.71 16.15 20.19
N GLU A 458 26.89 16.75 20.36
CA GLU A 458 27.39 17.23 21.65
C GLU A 458 26.53 18.36 22.25
N ASN A 459 25.72 19.06 21.44
CA ASN A 459 24.84 20.12 21.88
C ASN A 459 23.44 19.60 22.27
N GLY A 460 23.17 18.32 22.05
CA GLY A 460 21.86 17.69 22.25
C GLY A 460 20.91 17.83 21.06
N ASP A 461 21.38 18.39 19.93
CA ASP A 461 20.59 18.50 18.71
C ASP A 461 20.60 17.18 17.94
N PRO A 462 19.50 16.82 17.24
CA PRO A 462 19.46 15.59 16.45
C PRO A 462 20.50 15.60 15.32
N LEU A 463 21.21 14.49 15.14
CA LEU A 463 22.16 14.31 14.03
C LEU A 463 21.46 14.34 12.67
N ASP A 464 22.20 14.71 11.63
CA ASP A 464 21.68 14.67 10.25
C ASP A 464 21.18 13.26 9.89
N GLY A 465 19.95 13.20 9.39
CA GLY A 465 19.27 11.96 9.03
C GLY A 465 18.75 11.13 10.21
N ALA A 466 18.74 11.66 11.44
CA ALA A 466 18.23 10.91 12.60
C ALA A 466 16.77 10.48 12.44
N GLY A 467 15.98 11.20 11.65
CA GLY A 467 14.59 10.87 11.31
C GLY A 467 14.38 10.33 9.89
N ASP A 468 15.43 9.89 9.18
CA ASP A 468 15.34 9.41 7.78
C ASP A 468 14.76 7.97 7.68
N PHE A 469 13.74 7.70 8.48
CA PHE A 469 12.94 6.48 8.44
C PHE A 469 11.45 6.82 8.61
N VAL A 470 10.59 5.84 8.34
CA VAL A 470 9.14 6.00 8.34
C VAL A 470 8.50 5.17 9.44
N LEU A 471 7.44 5.71 10.01
CA LEU A 471 6.55 5.06 10.97
C LEU A 471 5.24 4.74 10.28
N SER A 472 4.69 3.55 10.52
CA SER A 472 3.39 3.14 9.99
C SER A 472 2.31 3.31 11.05
N SER A 473 1.18 3.94 10.69
CA SER A 473 0.01 4.06 11.57
C SER A 473 -1.25 4.30 10.74
N PRO A 474 -2.40 3.73 11.14
CA PRO A 474 -3.68 3.95 10.46
C PRO A 474 -4.18 5.40 10.53
N ASN A 475 -3.58 6.26 11.36
CA ASN A 475 -3.99 7.64 11.58
C ASN A 475 -3.46 8.63 10.53
N PHE A 476 -2.67 8.13 9.56
CA PHE A 476 -2.07 8.95 8.51
C PHE A 476 -2.40 8.43 7.13
N GLN A 477 -2.42 9.34 6.16
CA GLN A 477 -2.51 9.01 4.74
C GLN A 477 -1.38 9.71 3.98
N THR A 478 -0.65 8.92 3.21
CA THR A 478 0.52 9.35 2.45
C THR A 478 0.20 9.38 0.97
N PHE A 479 0.49 10.49 0.31
CA PHE A 479 0.21 10.68 -1.12
C PHE A 479 1.50 10.92 -1.90
N SER A 480 1.55 10.38 -3.12
CA SER A 480 2.63 10.61 -4.08
C SER A 480 2.62 12.05 -4.53
N LEU A 481 3.67 12.79 -4.21
CA LEU A 481 3.78 14.19 -4.57
C LEU A 481 4.03 14.35 -6.08
N VAL A 482 4.74 13.39 -6.69
CA VAL A 482 4.89 13.29 -8.15
C VAL A 482 3.52 13.13 -8.81
N GLY A 483 2.68 12.23 -8.29
CA GLY A 483 1.32 12.04 -8.80
C GLY A 483 0.49 13.33 -8.75
N ILE A 484 0.54 14.04 -7.61
CA ILE A 484 -0.20 15.31 -7.42
C ILE A 484 0.29 16.35 -8.43
N ILE A 485 1.60 16.50 -8.59
CA ILE A 485 2.18 17.46 -9.55
C ILE A 485 1.76 17.13 -10.98
N VAL A 486 1.87 15.86 -11.40
CA VAL A 486 1.47 15.43 -12.75
C VAL A 486 0.01 15.74 -13.00
N LEU A 487 -0.88 15.44 -12.04
CA LEU A 487 -2.30 15.76 -12.13
C LEU A 487 -2.54 17.26 -12.29
N CYS A 488 -1.91 18.09 -11.47
CA CYS A 488 -2.02 19.55 -11.56
C CYS A 488 -1.51 20.08 -12.91
N VAL A 489 -0.39 19.56 -13.41
CA VAL A 489 0.17 19.97 -14.72
C VAL A 489 -0.77 19.61 -15.86
N VAL A 490 -1.33 18.38 -15.86
CA VAL A 490 -2.31 17.96 -16.88
C VAL A 490 -3.55 18.84 -16.83
N PHE A 491 -4.08 19.11 -15.63
CA PHE A 491 -5.24 19.97 -15.45
C PHE A 491 -4.99 21.40 -15.97
N VAL A 492 -3.90 22.05 -15.53
CA VAL A 492 -3.56 23.41 -15.96
C VAL A 492 -3.30 23.47 -17.46
N THR A 493 -2.63 22.46 -18.03
CA THR A 493 -2.34 22.41 -19.47
C THR A 493 -3.63 22.33 -20.29
N LEU A 494 -4.53 21.40 -19.94
CA LEU A 494 -5.83 21.28 -20.62
C LEU A 494 -6.69 22.52 -20.44
N PHE A 495 -6.68 23.11 -19.25
CA PHE A 495 -7.41 24.35 -18.97
C PHE A 495 -6.91 25.52 -19.82
N ILE A 496 -5.58 25.71 -19.92
CA ILE A 496 -4.97 26.72 -20.79
C ILE A 496 -5.31 26.45 -22.26
N ILE A 497 -5.21 25.20 -22.72
CA ILE A 497 -5.59 24.82 -24.09
C ILE A 497 -7.04 25.22 -24.35
N ASN A 498 -7.98 24.86 -23.48
CA ASN A 498 -9.38 25.21 -23.67
C ASN A 498 -9.62 26.72 -23.63
N ILE A 499 -8.97 27.48 -22.76
CA ILE A 499 -9.04 28.95 -22.78
C ILE A 499 -8.53 29.50 -24.12
N LEU A 500 -7.38 29.02 -24.60
CA LEU A 500 -6.80 29.46 -25.87
C LEU A 500 -7.70 29.10 -27.04
N LEU A 501 -8.32 27.92 -27.03
CA LEU A 501 -9.29 27.51 -28.04
C LEU A 501 -10.52 28.43 -28.04
N HIS A 502 -11.08 28.73 -26.87
CA HIS A 502 -12.21 29.66 -26.76
C HIS A 502 -11.84 31.09 -27.20
N GLN A 503 -10.66 31.58 -26.83
CA GLN A 503 -10.16 32.88 -27.27
C GLN A 503 -9.90 32.90 -28.78
N PHE A 504 -9.30 31.85 -29.32
CA PHE A 504 -9.06 31.70 -30.75
C PHE A 504 -10.39 31.72 -31.51
N LEU A 505 -11.38 30.95 -31.08
CA LEU A 505 -12.73 30.96 -31.64
C LEU A 505 -13.35 32.36 -31.63
N ARG A 506 -13.19 33.11 -30.53
CA ARG A 506 -13.69 34.49 -30.42
C ARG A 506 -12.97 35.44 -31.40
N LEU A 507 -11.64 35.46 -31.39
CA LEU A 507 -10.85 36.39 -32.22
C LEU A 507 -10.99 36.10 -33.72
N TYR A 508 -11.02 34.82 -34.10
CA TYR A 508 -11.14 34.43 -35.51
C TYR A 508 -12.53 34.72 -36.08
N THR A 509 -13.55 34.78 -35.22
CA THR A 509 -14.91 35.14 -35.64
C THR A 509 -15.17 36.65 -35.70
N GLU A 510 -14.23 37.48 -35.23
CA GLU A 510 -14.30 38.95 -35.26
C GLU A 510 -13.48 39.60 -36.40
N LYS A 511 -12.46 38.93 -36.97
CA LYS A 511 -11.63 39.48 -38.08
C LYS A 511 -12.07 39.02 -39.49
N LYS A 512 -11.95 39.94 -40.47
CA LYS A 512 -12.48 39.89 -41.85
C LYS A 512 -12.12 38.63 -42.69
N PRO A 513 -12.97 38.28 -43.70
CA PRO A 513 -13.11 36.93 -44.26
C PRO A 513 -12.22 36.65 -45.48
N GLY A 514 -11.77 35.41 -45.66
CA GLY A 514 -11.09 34.98 -46.90
C GLY A 514 -10.59 33.52 -47.02
N GLY A 515 -10.72 32.63 -46.03
CA GLY A 515 -9.97 31.34 -46.00
C GLY A 515 -10.78 30.06 -45.81
N LYS A 516 -10.24 28.88 -46.20
CA LYS A 516 -10.84 27.54 -45.92
C LYS A 516 -11.03 27.25 -44.42
N ALA A 517 -10.14 27.76 -43.57
CA ALA A 517 -10.26 27.65 -42.11
C ALA A 517 -11.50 28.40 -41.58
N GLU A 518 -11.93 29.45 -42.27
CA GLU A 518 -13.07 30.27 -41.88
C GLU A 518 -14.40 29.54 -41.97
N LYS A 519 -14.63 28.76 -43.05
CA LYS A 519 -15.84 27.93 -43.20
C LYS A 519 -16.00 26.96 -42.01
N LYS A 520 -14.88 26.41 -41.54
CA LYS A 520 -14.85 25.51 -40.38
C LYS A 520 -15.11 26.24 -39.07
N MET A 521 -14.61 27.47 -38.91
CA MET A 521 -14.82 28.26 -37.70
C MET A 521 -16.24 28.85 -37.58
N ARG A 522 -16.93 29.10 -38.70
CA ARG A 522 -18.35 29.51 -38.70
C ARG A 522 -19.28 28.41 -38.16
N LEU A 523 -18.90 27.14 -38.27
CA LEU A 523 -19.66 26.03 -37.68
C LEU A 523 -19.81 26.18 -36.17
N PHE A 524 -18.79 26.65 -35.44
CA PHE A 524 -18.88 26.86 -33.99
C PHE A 524 -19.93 27.91 -33.58
N LYS A 525 -20.28 28.86 -34.47
CA LYS A 525 -21.37 29.82 -34.24
C LYS A 525 -22.75 29.27 -34.66
N ALA A 526 -22.79 28.42 -35.69
CA ALA A 526 -24.03 27.89 -36.25
C ALA A 526 -24.55 26.64 -35.50
N LEU A 527 -23.65 25.75 -35.07
CA LEU A 527 -23.97 24.48 -34.40
C LEU A 527 -24.67 24.63 -33.04
N PRO A 528 -24.41 25.66 -32.19
CA PRO A 528 -25.19 25.89 -30.96
C PRO A 528 -26.69 26.10 -31.20
N ALA A 529 -27.08 26.53 -32.40
CA ALA A 529 -28.48 26.82 -32.72
C ALA A 529 -29.19 25.60 -33.31
N ALA A 530 -29.29 24.52 -32.54
CA ALA A 530 -29.91 23.26 -32.98
C ALA A 530 -31.34 23.45 -33.53
N GLN A 531 -32.12 24.38 -32.96
CA GLN A 531 -33.47 24.72 -33.44
C GLN A 531 -33.46 25.44 -34.80
N LEU A 532 -32.40 26.19 -35.12
CA LEU A 532 -32.25 26.81 -36.44
C LEU A 532 -31.81 25.80 -37.49
N PHE A 533 -31.01 24.79 -37.10
CA PHE A 533 -30.63 23.71 -38.00
C PHE A 533 -31.86 22.98 -38.54
N ARG A 534 -32.82 22.64 -37.67
CA ARG A 534 -34.07 22.00 -38.08
C ARG A 534 -34.98 22.93 -38.90
N ARG A 535 -35.15 24.19 -38.48
CA ARG A 535 -35.96 25.18 -39.22
C ARG A 535 -35.48 25.50 -40.64
N VAL A 536 -34.18 25.37 -40.91
CA VAL A 536 -33.63 25.65 -42.25
C VAL A 536 -33.93 24.51 -43.22
N TYR A 537 -34.04 23.28 -42.73
CA TYR A 537 -34.36 22.11 -43.54
C TYR A 537 -35.86 21.72 -43.52
N GLU A 538 -36.66 22.31 -42.63
CA GLU A 538 -38.11 22.11 -42.54
C GLU A 538 -38.88 23.45 -42.75
N PRO A 539 -38.97 23.99 -44.00
CA PRO A 539 -39.80 25.16 -44.28
C PRO A 539 -41.31 24.83 -44.16
N LYS A 540 -42.13 25.81 -43.74
CA LYS A 540 -43.56 25.63 -43.43
C LYS A 540 -44.41 25.06 -44.58
N ASP A 541 -43.96 25.17 -45.82
CA ASP A 541 -44.76 24.92 -47.01
C ASP A 541 -44.31 23.69 -47.82
N GLN A 542 -43.28 22.96 -47.38
CA GLN A 542 -42.79 21.74 -48.04
C GLN A 542 -42.32 20.69 -47.03
N VAL A 543 -42.81 19.45 -47.18
CA VAL A 543 -42.38 18.30 -46.37
C VAL A 543 -41.14 17.68 -47.03
N ASP A 544 -40.00 17.70 -46.34
CA ASP A 544 -38.79 17.01 -46.79
C ASP A 544 -39.01 15.50 -46.72
N THR A 545 -39.03 14.83 -47.88
CA THR A 545 -39.24 13.39 -48.01
C THR A 545 -38.04 12.58 -47.50
N GLU A 546 -36.85 13.19 -47.42
CA GLU A 546 -35.63 12.57 -46.92
C GLU A 546 -35.45 12.78 -45.41
N TRP A 547 -36.19 13.68 -44.77
CA TRP A 547 -36.20 13.86 -43.31
C TRP A 547 -37.59 14.30 -42.79
N PRO A 548 -38.56 13.38 -42.68
CA PRO A 548 -39.91 13.71 -42.24
C PRO A 548 -39.96 14.10 -40.76
N CYS A 549 -40.95 14.94 -40.39
CA CYS A 549 -41.04 15.51 -39.04
C CYS A 549 -41.20 14.48 -37.90
N SER A 550 -41.69 13.28 -38.23
CA SER A 550 -41.82 12.16 -37.29
C SER A 550 -40.49 11.50 -36.92
N ASP A 551 -39.43 11.76 -37.68
CA ASP A 551 -38.18 11.02 -37.59
C ASP A 551 -37.08 11.87 -36.93
N ASP A 552 -36.35 11.26 -36.00
CA ASP A 552 -35.26 11.92 -35.27
C ASP A 552 -34.01 12.15 -36.15
N PHE A 553 -33.87 11.40 -37.26
CA PHE A 553 -32.70 11.42 -38.14
C PHE A 553 -33.08 11.37 -39.63
N PRO A 554 -32.33 12.03 -40.52
CA PRO A 554 -32.52 11.91 -41.96
C PRO A 554 -32.39 10.46 -42.47
N SER A 555 -33.05 10.18 -43.58
CA SER A 555 -32.99 8.92 -44.30
C SER A 555 -31.56 8.50 -44.64
N LYS A 556 -31.27 7.19 -44.67
CA LYS A 556 -29.97 6.64 -45.07
C LYS A 556 -29.55 7.05 -46.49
N LYS A 557 -30.52 7.41 -47.33
CA LYS A 557 -30.33 7.80 -48.73
C LYS A 557 -30.05 9.30 -48.89
N ASP A 558 -30.20 10.09 -47.83
CA ASP A 558 -30.01 11.54 -47.87
C ASP A 558 -28.57 11.92 -48.25
N LYS A 559 -28.45 12.64 -49.37
CA LYS A 559 -27.18 13.16 -49.91
C LYS A 559 -27.10 14.68 -49.83
N THR A 560 -28.04 15.33 -49.17
CA THR A 560 -28.09 16.79 -49.04
C THR A 560 -26.80 17.28 -48.40
N GLU A 561 -26.12 18.20 -49.10
CA GLU A 561 -24.91 18.83 -48.57
C GLU A 561 -25.29 19.94 -47.59
N PHE A 562 -24.63 19.95 -46.44
CA PHE A 562 -24.71 21.09 -45.54
C PHE A 562 -23.82 22.22 -46.07
N ARG A 563 -24.42 23.38 -46.37
CA ARG A 563 -23.70 24.57 -46.84
C ARG A 563 -23.98 25.74 -45.90
N VAL A 564 -22.89 26.36 -45.43
CA VAL A 564 -22.95 27.65 -44.73
C VAL A 564 -22.75 28.74 -45.78
N ASP A 565 -23.76 29.60 -45.93
CA ASP A 565 -23.73 30.63 -46.96
C ASP A 565 -22.90 31.85 -46.55
N LYS A 566 -22.41 32.57 -47.57
CA LYS A 566 -21.75 33.86 -47.37
C LYS A 566 -22.80 34.96 -47.40
N CYS A 567 -22.96 35.67 -46.29
CA CYS A 567 -23.74 36.91 -46.25
C CYS A 567 -23.16 37.92 -47.26
N SER A 568 -24.05 38.61 -48.00
CA SER A 568 -23.67 39.76 -48.84
C SER A 568 -22.96 40.81 -47.97
N GLU A 569 -21.96 41.50 -48.54
CA GLU A 569 -21.17 42.52 -47.85
C GLU A 569 -22.04 43.66 -47.27
N GLU A 570 -23.24 43.85 -47.80
CA GLU A 570 -24.20 44.89 -47.39
C GLU A 570 -24.93 44.58 -46.08
N LYS A 571 -24.96 43.30 -45.63
CA LYS A 571 -25.56 42.88 -44.35
C LYS A 571 -24.71 41.80 -43.69
N PRO A 572 -23.73 42.17 -42.84
CA PRO A 572 -22.88 41.19 -42.16
C PRO A 572 -23.70 40.40 -41.13
N CYS A 573 -24.26 39.26 -41.55
CA CYS A 573 -24.74 38.25 -40.62
C CYS A 573 -23.57 37.36 -40.16
N ASN A 574 -23.64 36.88 -38.91
CA ASN A 574 -22.64 36.00 -38.29
C ASN A 574 -22.66 34.54 -38.83
N GLY A 575 -23.16 34.33 -40.06
CA GLY A 575 -23.42 33.04 -40.71
C GLY A 575 -24.91 32.69 -40.76
N HIS A 576 -25.37 32.16 -41.90
CA HIS A 576 -26.68 31.52 -42.04
C HIS A 576 -26.53 30.21 -42.84
N ILE A 577 -27.41 29.25 -42.58
CA ILE A 577 -27.40 27.94 -43.25
C ILE A 577 -28.18 28.08 -44.56
N SER A 578 -27.60 27.62 -45.67
CA SER A 578 -28.23 27.55 -46.99
C SER A 578 -29.11 26.30 -47.06
N GLY A 579 -30.41 26.46 -47.23
CA GLY A 579 -31.29 25.39 -47.69
C GLY A 579 -31.56 25.56 -49.19
N GLU A 580 -30.82 24.84 -50.05
CA GLU A 580 -31.28 24.64 -51.43
C GLU A 580 -32.27 23.47 -51.40
N LEU A 581 -33.54 23.76 -51.65
CA LEU A 581 -34.55 22.72 -51.85
C LEU A 581 -34.27 22.02 -53.18
N PRO A 582 -34.38 20.68 -53.28
CA PRO A 582 -34.44 20.01 -54.57
C PRO A 582 -35.61 20.60 -55.37
N GLU A 583 -35.36 21.03 -56.60
CA GLU A 583 -36.44 21.38 -57.53
C GLU A 583 -37.36 20.17 -57.69
N PRO A 584 -38.69 20.32 -57.51
CA PRO A 584 -39.60 19.20 -57.66
C PRO A 584 -39.46 18.62 -59.08
N GLU A 585 -39.24 17.31 -59.18
CA GLU A 585 -39.30 16.61 -60.46
C GLU A 585 -40.63 16.95 -61.16
N PRO A 586 -40.60 17.32 -62.45
CA PRO A 586 -41.82 17.65 -63.17
C PRO A 586 -42.75 16.43 -63.20
N ALA A 587 -43.99 16.63 -62.74
CA ALA A 587 -44.99 15.60 -62.63
C ALA A 587 -45.16 14.84 -63.96
N ALA A 588 -44.99 13.52 -63.89
CA ALA A 588 -45.39 12.63 -64.97
C ALA A 588 -46.90 12.80 -65.21
N GLN A 589 -47.26 13.14 -66.45
CA GLN A 589 -48.65 13.24 -66.89
C GLN A 589 -49.32 11.87 -66.76
N ILE A 590 -50.28 11.76 -65.84
CA ILE A 590 -51.17 10.62 -65.74
C ILE A 590 -52.50 11.05 -66.36
N ASN A 591 -52.90 10.34 -67.41
CA ASN A 591 -54.20 10.48 -68.07
C ASN A 591 -55.32 10.08 -67.09
N GLU A 592 -56.29 10.96 -66.93
CA GLU A 592 -57.59 10.64 -66.34
C GLU A 592 -58.45 9.91 -67.39
N GLU A 593 -58.88 8.69 -67.08
CA GLU A 593 -60.15 8.18 -67.58
C GLU A 593 -60.80 7.20 -66.59
N ASN A 594 -61.98 7.62 -66.14
CA ASN A 594 -63.17 6.83 -65.78
C ASN A 594 -63.40 6.20 -64.39
N SER A 595 -64.63 6.50 -63.95
CA SER A 595 -65.58 5.77 -63.08
C SER A 595 -65.29 5.73 -61.57
N ALA A 596 -66.02 6.47 -60.74
CA ALA A 596 -67.46 6.42 -60.39
C ALA A 596 -67.77 5.48 -59.23
N THR A 597 -68.42 6.06 -58.20
CA THR A 597 -69.28 5.45 -57.17
C THR A 597 -68.57 4.50 -56.18
N GLU A 598 -68.85 4.46 -54.87
CA GLU A 598 -70.08 4.73 -54.14
C GLU A 598 -69.81 4.87 -52.63
N LEU A 599 -70.74 5.54 -51.95
CA LEU A 599 -71.14 5.50 -50.53
C LEU A 599 -70.47 4.48 -49.58
N SER A 600 -70.22 4.89 -48.32
CA SER A 600 -71.19 4.66 -47.22
C SER A 600 -70.56 4.73 -45.81
N THR A 601 -71.06 5.70 -45.03
CA THR A 601 -71.43 5.66 -43.59
C THR A 601 -70.66 4.86 -42.53
N GLY A 602 -70.48 5.53 -41.39
CA GLY A 602 -70.58 4.94 -40.04
C GLY A 602 -69.62 5.61 -39.05
N LYS A 603 -70.06 6.50 -38.15
CA LYS A 603 -70.58 6.20 -36.77
C LYS A 603 -69.57 5.36 -35.96
N GLU A 604 -69.19 5.66 -34.72
CA GLU A 604 -69.86 6.31 -33.59
C GLU A 604 -68.87 6.51 -32.43
N LYS A 605 -69.25 7.40 -31.49
CA LYS A 605 -68.85 7.63 -30.07
C LYS A 605 -67.93 6.59 -29.38
N THR A 606 -67.16 6.93 -28.35
CA THR A 606 -67.59 7.34 -26.98
C THR A 606 -66.30 7.68 -26.20
N THR A 607 -66.09 8.89 -25.64
CA THR A 607 -66.32 9.35 -24.24
C THR A 607 -65.87 8.44 -23.09
N VAL A 608 -65.43 9.12 -22.01
CA VAL A 608 -65.16 8.71 -20.60
C VAL A 608 -63.69 8.32 -20.34
N ASP A 609 -63.01 8.66 -19.24
CA ASP A 609 -63.00 9.77 -18.25
C ASP A 609 -61.85 9.39 -17.27
N VAL A 610 -61.29 10.38 -16.56
CA VAL A 610 -60.74 10.26 -15.16
C VAL A 610 -59.62 9.23 -14.88
N GLN A 611 -58.42 9.68 -14.44
CA GLN A 611 -58.07 9.87 -13.02
C GLN A 611 -56.57 10.15 -12.81
N GLN A 612 -56.29 11.04 -11.85
CA GLN A 612 -55.00 11.27 -11.21
C GLN A 612 -54.52 10.06 -10.41
N THR A 613 -53.20 9.88 -10.30
CA THR A 613 -52.57 9.43 -9.06
C THR A 613 -51.12 9.91 -8.93
N HIS A 614 -50.84 10.47 -7.75
CA HIS A 614 -49.53 10.66 -7.14
C HIS A 614 -48.76 9.34 -7.00
N VAL A 615 -47.43 9.39 -7.11
CA VAL A 615 -46.53 8.46 -6.42
C VAL A 615 -45.34 9.25 -5.84
N VAL A 616 -45.25 9.17 -4.52
CA VAL A 616 -44.09 9.41 -3.65
C VAL A 616 -43.29 8.11 -3.61
N GLN A 617 -41.95 8.20 -3.51
CA GLN A 617 -41.00 7.21 -2.95
C GLN A 617 -39.59 7.65 -3.37
N ASP A 618 -38.50 7.49 -2.63
CA ASP A 618 -38.19 7.08 -1.25
C ASP A 618 -36.76 7.62 -1.00
#